data_AF-A0AAD5XDE9-F1
#
_entry.id   AF-A0AAD5XDE9-F1
#
_cell.length_a   1.000
_cell.length_b   1.000
_cell.length_c   1.000
_cell.angle_alpha   90.00
_cell.angle_beta   90.00
_cell.angle_gamma   90.00
#
_symmetry.space_group_name_H-M   'P 1'
#
loop_
_entity.id
_entity.type
_entity.pdbx_description
1 polymer ?
#
loop_
_entity_poly.entity_id
_entity_poly.type
_entity_poly.pdbx_seq_one_letter_code
_entity_poly.pdbx_strand_id
1 'polypeptide(L)'
;MVTVVGFGTAHAQTATQIYANYTYSSGGMDVFSAQFEHDVTAATVQIIVQTVSGGWAGIGVGDAMVGATLFVGWSDGAGGWVASQRTATSQSLPAVVSTVTASAVPGDASTLSGASVGFAITVSDTLFSASGPTSMVFAFCATPPTTPSDPTSDFTIHDDTGSFSIDLSASSGSSATATVAAADPVTPASSASSNSTASNSSASNMYCSDSSNSYCFQAELDAAKTTVTITLQTISAGWAGVGVGCSSMVCANIYVGWLAANGSSVISQRSASGHSLPTLSATSNYNLLASNPSTASILSTSKFSVSFSIPAASISLTGSTNFIFAYSASAPSTPSSLSTSVDQHGDNAYGTFSLNIATGKTTTVSNSVNYKLIHGTLMFVAWGVIPFVSIFVARYLKARLGHVWYITHMSLGITILIATVIALVFIELSIPGSLSVRFNSSIHAYCGAFLIFGMLPAQIILGYISNHFFSPNRSRVPWWDQVHWWLGRFVVVFSWAEMFMGLQLYGSSIVIQALYFVALACGIAALVLGHFMFGGAVHHVKGAAGFEKMDIDGGGGGGGSSRRRNVYGDNDDYDTPDSFDRSKKNGSAERTLSSSKRRNNGASVGGNGSDV
;
A
#
# COMPACT_ATOMS: atom_id res chain seq x y z
N MET A 1 1.74 1.32 24.40
CA MET A 1 1.11 0.69 25.59
C MET A 1 -0.23 0.17 25.11
N VAL A 2 -0.35 -1.14 24.92
CA VAL A 2 -1.63 -1.78 24.59
C VAL A 2 -2.13 -2.36 25.89
N THR A 3 -3.18 -1.76 26.44
CA THR A 3 -3.87 -2.23 27.63
C THR A 3 -4.81 -3.35 27.19
N VAL A 4 -4.51 -4.58 27.57
CA VAL A 4 -5.48 -5.68 27.54
C VAL A 4 -6.40 -5.43 28.73
N VAL A 5 -7.59 -4.87 28.51
CA VAL A 5 -8.61 -4.79 29.54
C VAL A 5 -9.41 -6.10 29.48
N GLY A 6 -9.22 -6.93 30.50
CA GLY A 6 -10.03 -8.12 30.73
C GLY A 6 -11.24 -7.82 31.61
N PHE A 7 -12.27 -8.65 31.37
CA PHE A 7 -13.46 -8.95 32.17
C PHE A 7 -14.67 -8.02 32.04
N GLY A 8 -15.67 -8.52 31.29
CA GLY A 8 -17.10 -8.30 31.54
C GLY A 8 -17.77 -9.63 31.88
N THR A 9 -18.36 -9.70 33.08
CA THR A 9 -19.31 -10.70 33.65
C THR A 9 -19.36 -12.11 33.04
N ALA A 10 -18.84 -13.09 33.79
CA ALA A 10 -19.06 -14.51 33.52
C ALA A 10 -20.55 -14.86 33.70
N HIS A 11 -21.28 -14.99 32.60
CA HIS A 11 -22.48 -15.83 32.58
C HIS A 11 -22.04 -17.28 32.76
N ALA A 12 -22.67 -17.99 33.70
CA ALA A 12 -22.37 -19.38 33.98
C ALA A 12 -22.54 -20.21 32.71
N GLN A 13 -21.45 -20.81 32.22
CA GLN A 13 -21.49 -21.77 31.11
C GLN A 13 -22.30 -22.99 31.55
N THR A 14 -23.54 -23.10 31.08
CA THR A 14 -24.23 -24.39 31.03
C THR A 14 -23.63 -25.18 29.86
N ALA A 15 -23.58 -26.52 29.95
CA ALA A 15 -22.98 -27.39 28.93
C ALA A 15 -23.56 -27.25 27.50
N THR A 16 -24.59 -26.43 27.33
CA THR A 16 -25.35 -26.15 26.11
C THR A 16 -25.16 -24.73 25.56
N GLN A 17 -24.47 -23.82 26.26
CA GLN A 17 -24.23 -22.44 25.80
C GLN A 17 -22.75 -22.05 25.84
N ILE A 18 -22.23 -21.59 24.70
CA ILE A 18 -20.84 -21.15 24.53
C ILE A 18 -20.84 -19.65 24.22
N TYR A 19 -19.98 -18.90 24.93
CA TYR A 19 -19.88 -17.45 24.79
C TYR A 19 -18.50 -17.06 24.28
N ALA A 20 -18.46 -16.09 23.36
CA ALA A 20 -17.22 -15.49 22.91
C ALA A 20 -17.43 -14.00 22.60
N ASN A 21 -16.37 -13.20 22.74
CA ASN A 21 -16.44 -11.76 22.53
C ASN A 21 -15.21 -11.23 21.79
N TYR A 22 -15.42 -10.19 21.00
CA TYR A 22 -14.38 -9.44 20.33
C TYR A 22 -14.61 -7.95 20.55
N THR A 23 -13.53 -7.21 20.81
CA THR A 23 -13.57 -5.76 20.97
C THR A 23 -12.44 -5.15 20.15
N TYR A 24 -12.78 -4.09 19.42
CA TYR A 24 -11.83 -3.32 18.64
C TYR A 24 -11.72 -1.91 19.20
N SER A 25 -10.47 -1.50 19.44
CA SER A 25 -10.15 -0.20 20.03
C SER A 25 -9.42 0.69 19.04
N SER A 26 -9.87 1.95 18.93
CA SER A 26 -9.21 2.98 18.13
C SER A 26 -8.95 4.20 19.00
N GLY A 27 -7.75 4.78 18.91
CA GLY A 27 -7.37 5.94 19.73
C GLY A 27 -7.37 5.69 21.25
N GLY A 28 -7.31 4.42 21.69
CA GLY A 28 -7.34 4.05 23.11
C GLY A 28 -8.75 3.91 23.71
N MET A 29 -9.81 3.96 22.89
CA MET A 29 -11.18 3.68 23.29
C MET A 29 -11.74 2.51 22.50
N ASP A 30 -12.58 1.69 23.13
CA ASP A 30 -13.32 0.63 22.45
C ASP A 30 -14.41 1.27 21.59
N VAL A 31 -14.42 0.95 20.29
CA VAL A 31 -15.31 1.58 19.31
C VAL A 31 -16.24 0.58 18.62
N PHE A 32 -15.92 -0.70 18.69
CA PHE A 32 -16.73 -1.80 18.16
C PHE A 32 -16.63 -3.03 19.07
N SER A 33 -17.76 -3.72 19.26
CA SER A 33 -17.83 -4.97 20.00
C SER A 33 -18.76 -5.96 19.30
N ALA A 34 -18.36 -7.22 19.27
CA ALA A 34 -19.19 -8.33 18.82
C ALA A 34 -19.20 -9.43 19.89
N GLN A 35 -20.39 -9.87 20.30
CA GLN A 35 -20.57 -11.01 21.21
C GLN A 35 -21.31 -12.12 20.51
N PHE A 36 -20.97 -13.35 20.86
CA PHE A 36 -21.48 -14.57 20.26
C PHE A 36 -22.01 -15.47 21.37
N GLU A 37 -23.26 -15.89 21.23
CA GLU A 37 -23.91 -16.84 22.13
C GLU A 37 -24.35 -18.05 21.29
N HIS A 38 -23.63 -19.15 21.40
CA HIS A 38 -23.92 -20.38 20.68
C HIS A 38 -24.80 -21.28 21.54
N ASP A 39 -26.04 -21.47 21.12
CA ASP A 39 -26.94 -22.48 21.65
C ASP A 39 -26.79 -23.77 20.84
N VAL A 40 -26.04 -24.70 21.41
CA VAL A 40 -25.72 -26.01 20.79
C VAL A 40 -26.97 -26.87 20.63
N THR A 41 -28.02 -26.63 21.43
CA THR A 41 -29.26 -27.41 21.38
C THR A 41 -30.18 -26.89 20.28
N ALA A 42 -30.25 -25.57 20.13
CA ALA A 42 -31.04 -24.92 19.08
C ALA A 42 -30.34 -24.88 17.72
N ALA A 43 -29.04 -25.22 17.65
CA ALA A 43 -28.19 -25.08 16.46
C ALA A 43 -28.17 -23.64 15.92
N THR A 44 -28.11 -22.68 16.84
CA THR A 44 -28.13 -21.24 16.51
C THR A 44 -27.06 -20.48 17.26
N VAL A 45 -26.54 -19.44 16.61
CA VAL A 45 -25.65 -18.46 17.23
C VAL A 45 -26.35 -17.11 17.22
N GLN A 46 -26.56 -16.54 18.41
CA GLN A 46 -26.93 -15.14 18.53
C GLN A 46 -25.67 -14.29 18.44
N ILE A 47 -25.69 -13.28 17.58
CA ILE A 47 -24.59 -12.33 17.40
C ILE A 47 -25.11 -10.95 17.82
N ILE A 48 -24.46 -10.36 18.81
CA ILE A 48 -24.74 -9.03 19.31
C ILE A 48 -23.64 -8.10 18.82
N VAL A 49 -24.00 -7.12 17.99
CA VAL A 49 -23.05 -6.17 17.39
C VAL A 49 -23.31 -4.78 17.95
N GLN A 50 -22.26 -4.12 18.41
CA GLN A 50 -22.32 -2.78 19.01
C GLN A 50 -21.21 -1.90 18.45
N THR A 51 -21.51 -0.63 18.21
CA THR A 51 -20.51 0.41 17.91
C THR A 51 -20.91 1.74 18.51
N VAL A 52 -19.92 2.56 18.84
CA VAL A 52 -20.13 3.97 19.23
C VAL A 52 -20.52 4.86 18.04
N SER A 53 -20.36 4.36 16.81
CA SER A 53 -20.71 5.08 15.57
C SER A 53 -22.23 5.10 15.33
N GLY A 54 -22.78 6.25 14.95
CA GLY A 54 -24.23 6.46 14.87
C GLY A 54 -24.92 6.06 13.56
N GLY A 55 -24.19 5.56 12.56
CA GLY A 55 -24.73 5.28 11.23
C GLY A 55 -25.18 3.84 11.07
N TRP A 56 -24.22 2.94 10.83
CA TRP A 56 -24.46 1.51 10.67
C TRP A 56 -23.27 0.69 11.18
N ALA A 57 -23.53 -0.55 11.57
CA ALA A 57 -22.52 -1.53 11.93
C ALA A 57 -22.73 -2.82 11.14
N GLY A 58 -21.63 -3.46 10.76
CA GLY A 58 -21.62 -4.68 9.97
C GLY A 58 -20.70 -5.73 10.57
N ILE A 59 -21.13 -6.98 10.47
CA ILE A 59 -20.33 -8.15 10.77
C ILE A 59 -20.49 -9.15 9.63
N GLY A 60 -19.41 -9.83 9.27
CA GLY A 60 -19.41 -10.85 8.23
C GLY A 60 -18.78 -12.13 8.71
N VAL A 61 -19.38 -13.27 8.34
CA VAL A 61 -18.78 -14.59 8.52
C VAL A 61 -18.02 -14.93 7.24
N GLY A 62 -16.69 -14.97 7.31
CA GLY A 62 -15.78 -15.14 6.19
C GLY A 62 -14.49 -14.32 6.34
N ASP A 63 -13.51 -14.60 5.47
CA ASP A 63 -12.15 -14.01 5.56
C ASP A 63 -12.08 -12.56 5.06
N ALA A 64 -13.04 -12.13 4.23
CA ALA A 64 -13.07 -10.80 3.61
C ALA A 64 -14.52 -10.39 3.28
N MET A 65 -14.74 -9.10 3.04
CA MET A 65 -16.05 -8.57 2.60
C MET A 65 -16.62 -9.35 1.40
N VAL A 66 -15.78 -9.63 0.40
CA VAL A 66 -16.17 -10.41 -0.78
C VAL A 66 -16.26 -11.89 -0.40
N GLY A 67 -17.42 -12.49 -0.63
CA GLY A 67 -17.67 -13.91 -0.33
C GLY A 67 -18.05 -14.21 1.12
N ALA A 68 -18.00 -13.24 2.04
CA ALA A 68 -18.56 -13.40 3.38
C ALA A 68 -20.09 -13.34 3.37
N THR A 69 -20.71 -14.02 4.34
CA THR A 69 -22.11 -13.79 4.69
C THR A 69 -22.17 -12.54 5.56
N LEU A 70 -22.61 -11.43 4.99
CA LEU A 70 -22.60 -10.12 5.65
C LEU A 70 -23.93 -9.85 6.32
N PHE A 71 -23.89 -9.29 7.52
CA PHE A 71 -25.04 -8.75 8.22
C PHE A 71 -24.72 -7.32 8.60
N VAL A 72 -25.59 -6.40 8.21
CA VAL A 72 -25.47 -4.98 8.51
C VAL A 72 -26.74 -4.51 9.21
N GLY A 73 -26.60 -3.67 10.22
CA GLY A 73 -27.72 -3.16 11.00
C GLY A 73 -27.55 -1.69 11.40
N TRP A 74 -28.70 -1.04 11.58
CA TRP A 74 -28.84 0.39 11.90
C TRP A 74 -30.19 0.68 12.55
N SER A 75 -30.38 1.88 13.09
CA SER A 75 -31.66 2.32 13.65
C SER A 75 -32.63 2.75 12.54
N ASP A 76 -33.92 2.38 12.67
CA ASP A 76 -34.96 2.75 11.70
C ASP A 76 -35.40 4.23 11.76
N GLY A 77 -34.89 4.99 12.73
CA GLY A 77 -35.27 6.38 12.99
C GLY A 77 -36.57 6.57 13.79
N ALA A 78 -37.28 5.49 14.11
CA ALA A 78 -38.53 5.45 14.88
C ALA A 78 -38.39 4.71 16.23
N GLY A 79 -37.16 4.35 16.62
CA GLY A 79 -36.85 3.63 17.86
C GLY A 79 -36.80 2.10 17.69
N GLY A 80 -36.95 1.60 16.47
CA GLY A 80 -36.68 0.22 16.08
C GLY A 80 -35.31 0.05 15.41
N TRP A 81 -35.05 -1.18 14.98
CA TRP A 81 -33.79 -1.60 14.38
C TRP A 81 -34.04 -2.36 13.10
N VAL A 82 -33.19 -2.12 12.11
CA VAL A 82 -33.17 -2.82 10.85
C VAL A 82 -31.89 -3.62 10.77
N ALA A 83 -32.00 -4.88 10.32
CA ALA A 83 -30.87 -5.64 9.83
C ALA A 83 -31.12 -6.12 8.41
N SER A 84 -30.03 -6.28 7.69
CA SER A 84 -30.04 -6.72 6.31
C SER A 84 -28.89 -7.69 6.10
N GLN A 85 -29.22 -8.87 5.61
CA GLN A 85 -28.19 -9.79 5.14
C GLN A 85 -27.80 -9.37 3.73
N ARG A 86 -26.49 -9.35 3.48
CA ARG A 86 -25.91 -8.88 2.23
C ARG A 86 -24.88 -9.86 1.70
N THR A 87 -24.61 -9.77 0.40
CA THR A 87 -23.49 -10.45 -0.24
C THR A 87 -22.73 -9.47 -1.11
N ALA A 88 -21.40 -9.58 -1.12
CA ALA A 88 -20.54 -8.78 -1.96
C ALA A 88 -19.76 -9.70 -2.90
N THR A 89 -19.81 -9.39 -4.20
CA THR A 89 -18.99 -10.03 -5.24
C THR A 89 -17.75 -9.20 -5.59
N SER A 90 -17.69 -7.96 -5.10
CA SER A 90 -16.56 -7.04 -5.24
C SER A 90 -16.54 -6.05 -4.06
N GLN A 91 -15.54 -5.16 -3.99
CA GLN A 91 -15.50 -4.08 -2.99
C GLN A 91 -16.44 -2.92 -3.36
N SER A 92 -17.72 -3.23 -3.49
CA SER A 92 -18.81 -2.31 -3.81
C SER A 92 -19.98 -2.53 -2.86
N LEU A 93 -21.02 -1.68 -2.93
CA LEU A 93 -22.21 -1.81 -2.10
C LEU A 93 -22.78 -3.25 -2.17
N PRO A 94 -22.83 -3.97 -1.04
CA PRO A 94 -23.33 -5.34 -1.02
C PRO A 94 -24.80 -5.46 -1.46
N ALA A 95 -25.07 -6.45 -2.29
CA ALA A 95 -26.43 -6.79 -2.72
C ALA A 95 -27.21 -7.44 -1.57
N VAL A 96 -28.52 -7.17 -1.49
CA VAL A 96 -29.40 -7.74 -0.46
C VAL A 96 -29.60 -9.24 -0.72
N VAL A 97 -29.40 -10.06 0.31
CA VAL A 97 -29.64 -11.50 0.29
C VAL A 97 -30.61 -11.84 1.41
N SER A 98 -31.91 -11.79 1.11
CA SER A 98 -33.00 -11.98 2.08
C SER A 98 -32.96 -11.03 3.29
N THR A 99 -34.12 -10.66 3.81
CA THR A 99 -34.19 -9.79 4.99
C THR A 99 -34.20 -10.64 6.25
N VAL A 100 -33.23 -10.41 7.14
CA VAL A 100 -33.20 -11.03 8.47
C VAL A 100 -33.77 -10.01 9.46
N THR A 101 -34.62 -10.46 10.38
CA THR A 101 -35.16 -9.57 11.42
C THR A 101 -34.13 -9.44 12.54
N ALA A 102 -33.78 -8.20 12.91
CA ALA A 102 -32.98 -7.93 14.10
C ALA A 102 -33.85 -7.49 15.27
N SER A 103 -33.30 -7.64 16.47
CA SER A 103 -33.87 -7.10 17.69
C SER A 103 -32.91 -6.11 18.35
N ALA A 104 -33.46 -5.20 19.15
CA ALA A 104 -32.66 -4.31 19.98
C ALA A 104 -31.81 -5.13 20.95
N VAL A 105 -30.59 -4.69 21.20
CA VAL A 105 -29.77 -5.27 22.27
C VAL A 105 -30.39 -4.92 23.62
N PRO A 106 -30.65 -5.89 24.51
CA PRO A 106 -31.09 -5.60 25.88
C PRO A 106 -30.10 -4.69 26.59
N GLY A 107 -30.59 -3.76 27.42
CA GLY A 107 -29.74 -2.80 28.15
C GLY A 107 -28.65 -3.45 29.01
N ASP A 108 -28.87 -4.68 29.47
CA ASP A 108 -27.91 -5.43 30.29
C ASP A 108 -26.85 -6.18 29.45
N ALA A 109 -27.04 -6.31 28.13
CA ALA A 109 -26.11 -6.94 27.19
C ALA A 109 -25.18 -5.92 26.50
N SER A 110 -25.28 -4.62 26.81
CA SER A 110 -24.35 -3.63 26.26
C SER A 110 -22.97 -3.73 26.92
N THR A 111 -22.01 -4.36 26.23
CA THR A 111 -20.61 -4.38 26.69
C THR A 111 -19.81 -3.17 26.24
N LEU A 112 -20.33 -2.42 25.27
CA LEU A 112 -19.69 -1.23 24.74
C LEU A 112 -20.29 0.04 25.33
N SER A 113 -19.52 0.72 26.19
CA SER A 113 -19.90 2.01 26.77
C SER A 113 -20.09 3.07 25.67
N GLY A 114 -21.28 3.67 25.62
CA GLY A 114 -21.60 4.72 24.64
C GLY A 114 -21.96 4.19 23.24
N ALA A 115 -22.40 2.94 23.13
CA ALA A 115 -22.89 2.40 21.85
C ALA A 115 -24.06 3.25 21.30
N SER A 116 -23.90 3.72 20.06
CA SER A 116 -24.95 4.44 19.32
C SER A 116 -25.76 3.51 18.43
N VAL A 117 -25.14 2.43 17.95
CA VAL A 117 -25.79 1.36 17.19
C VAL A 117 -25.57 0.05 17.93
N GLY A 118 -26.66 -0.69 18.15
CA GLY A 118 -26.65 -1.99 18.81
C GLY A 118 -27.77 -2.87 18.27
N PHE A 119 -27.44 -3.99 17.64
CA PHE A 119 -28.44 -4.95 17.16
C PHE A 119 -28.03 -6.39 17.44
N ALA A 120 -29.03 -7.26 17.58
CA ALA A 120 -28.85 -8.69 17.71
C ALA A 120 -29.50 -9.42 16.53
N ILE A 121 -28.76 -10.37 15.95
CA ILE A 121 -29.26 -11.32 14.94
C ILE A 121 -29.06 -12.74 15.45
N THR A 122 -29.95 -13.65 15.03
CA THR A 122 -29.79 -15.07 15.25
C THR A 122 -29.58 -15.76 13.92
N VAL A 123 -28.49 -16.52 13.81
CA VAL A 123 -28.11 -17.25 12.61
C VAL A 123 -27.92 -18.73 12.93
N SER A 124 -27.90 -19.59 11.90
CA SER A 124 -27.56 -21.00 12.10
C SER A 124 -26.08 -21.14 12.50
N ASP A 125 -25.81 -22.06 13.43
CA ASP A 125 -24.46 -22.48 13.82
C ASP A 125 -23.63 -23.03 12.66
N THR A 126 -24.26 -23.53 11.60
CA THR A 126 -23.63 -24.02 10.37
C THR A 126 -22.82 -22.97 9.61
N LEU A 127 -23.01 -21.67 9.92
CA LEU A 127 -22.15 -20.61 9.40
C LEU A 127 -20.74 -20.63 10.03
N PHE A 128 -20.59 -21.28 11.18
CA PHE A 128 -19.35 -21.33 11.96
C PHE A 128 -18.66 -22.68 11.83
N SER A 129 -17.34 -22.68 12.00
CA SER A 129 -16.53 -23.89 12.01
C SER A 129 -16.83 -24.73 13.24
N ALA A 130 -17.13 -26.01 13.02
CA ALA A 130 -17.42 -26.99 14.09
C ALA A 130 -16.16 -27.48 14.82
N SER A 131 -14.95 -27.19 14.32
CA SER A 131 -13.70 -27.79 14.80
C SER A 131 -12.54 -26.80 14.98
N GLY A 132 -12.81 -25.50 14.94
CA GLY A 132 -11.79 -24.48 15.15
C GLY A 132 -12.29 -23.06 14.88
N PRO A 133 -11.38 -22.08 14.80
CA PRO A 133 -11.74 -20.69 14.65
C PRO A 133 -12.46 -20.42 13.31
N THR A 134 -13.50 -19.60 13.38
CA THR A 134 -14.24 -19.04 12.25
C THR A 134 -13.73 -17.64 11.98
N SER A 135 -13.32 -17.35 10.75
CA SER A 135 -12.94 -16.00 10.33
C SER A 135 -14.14 -15.09 10.28
N MET A 136 -13.95 -13.89 10.81
CA MET A 136 -14.96 -12.85 10.90
C MET A 136 -14.38 -11.55 10.36
N VAL A 137 -15.24 -10.74 9.75
CA VAL A 137 -14.93 -9.35 9.40
C VAL A 137 -15.91 -8.42 10.12
N PHE A 138 -15.47 -7.21 10.43
CA PHE A 138 -16.34 -6.16 10.93
C PHE A 138 -16.15 -4.87 10.14
N ALA A 139 -17.18 -4.02 10.16
CA ALA A 139 -17.12 -2.69 9.59
C ALA A 139 -18.14 -1.79 10.28
N PHE A 140 -17.89 -0.48 10.34
CA PHE A 140 -18.88 0.47 10.83
C PHE A 140 -18.72 1.84 10.19
N CYS A 141 -19.79 2.65 10.22
CA CYS A 141 -19.80 4.02 9.71
C CYS A 141 -20.66 4.91 10.60
N ALA A 142 -20.27 6.17 10.73
CA ALA A 142 -21.08 7.20 11.39
C ALA A 142 -22.24 7.72 10.53
N THR A 143 -22.23 7.48 9.21
CA THR A 143 -23.27 7.95 8.28
C THR A 143 -24.39 6.92 8.17
N PRO A 144 -25.66 7.27 8.47
CA PRO A 144 -26.78 6.34 8.38
C PRO A 144 -27.16 6.03 6.91
N PRO A 145 -27.87 4.92 6.67
CA PRO A 145 -28.42 4.60 5.35
C PRO A 145 -29.38 5.66 4.81
N THR A 146 -29.58 5.71 3.49
CA THR A 146 -30.42 6.71 2.82
C THR A 146 -31.90 6.62 3.20
N THR A 147 -32.40 5.40 3.45
CA THR A 147 -33.77 5.13 3.89
C THR A 147 -33.74 4.21 5.12
N PRO A 148 -33.56 4.76 6.34
CA PRO A 148 -33.30 3.95 7.53
C PRO A 148 -34.37 2.91 7.88
N SER A 149 -35.63 3.11 7.49
CA SER A 149 -36.71 2.14 7.72
C SER A 149 -36.73 0.97 6.73
N ASP A 150 -35.91 1.02 5.66
CA ASP A 150 -35.91 0.02 4.58
C ASP A 150 -34.68 -0.90 4.69
N PRO A 151 -34.84 -2.22 4.95
CA PRO A 151 -33.73 -3.18 5.00
C PRO A 151 -32.94 -3.31 3.70
N THR A 152 -33.48 -2.82 2.58
CA THR A 152 -32.80 -2.80 1.29
C THR A 152 -32.02 -1.52 1.03
N SER A 153 -32.13 -0.52 1.91
CA SER A 153 -31.48 0.79 1.76
C SER A 153 -29.99 0.69 1.42
N ASP A 154 -29.56 1.62 0.57
CA ASP A 154 -28.15 1.86 0.30
C ASP A 154 -27.51 2.53 1.52
N PHE A 155 -26.22 2.25 1.73
CA PHE A 155 -25.40 2.84 2.78
C PHE A 155 -24.00 3.14 2.25
N THR A 156 -23.31 4.09 2.87
CA THR A 156 -21.97 4.51 2.44
C THR A 156 -20.91 3.48 2.83
N ILE A 157 -19.71 3.61 2.27
CA ILE A 157 -18.54 2.82 2.71
C ILE A 157 -18.23 3.06 4.19
N HIS A 158 -17.66 2.06 4.86
CA HIS A 158 -17.28 2.12 6.26
C HIS A 158 -16.15 3.12 6.54
N ASP A 159 -16.18 3.70 7.74
CA ASP A 159 -15.09 4.55 8.26
C ASP A 159 -13.91 3.70 8.76
N ASP A 160 -14.20 2.52 9.32
CA ASP A 160 -13.20 1.56 9.80
C ASP A 160 -13.67 0.11 9.58
N THR A 161 -12.72 -0.81 9.46
CA THR A 161 -12.97 -2.24 9.21
C THR A 161 -11.78 -3.07 9.68
N GLY A 162 -12.02 -4.33 9.99
CA GLY A 162 -10.96 -5.28 10.27
C GLY A 162 -11.45 -6.71 10.21
N SER A 163 -10.56 -7.62 10.55
CA SER A 163 -10.85 -9.04 10.66
C SER A 163 -10.43 -9.58 12.02
N PHE A 164 -11.09 -10.64 12.46
CA PHE A 164 -10.77 -11.38 13.67
C PHE A 164 -11.21 -12.83 13.50
N SER A 165 -10.97 -13.67 14.49
CA SER A 165 -11.47 -15.04 14.50
C SER A 165 -12.16 -15.35 15.81
N ILE A 166 -13.22 -16.14 15.74
CA ILE A 166 -13.98 -16.60 16.89
C ILE A 166 -14.02 -18.13 16.90
N ASP A 167 -13.75 -18.75 18.05
CA ASP A 167 -13.88 -20.19 18.21
C ASP A 167 -15.10 -20.48 19.09
N LEU A 168 -16.11 -21.11 18.50
CA LEU A 168 -17.36 -21.51 19.16
C LEU A 168 -17.42 -23.02 19.38
N SER A 169 -16.29 -23.73 19.27
CA SER A 169 -16.20 -25.15 19.55
C SER A 169 -16.00 -25.39 21.06
N ALA A 170 -16.98 -26.00 21.73
CA ALA A 170 -16.80 -26.55 23.07
C ALA A 170 -17.02 -28.05 23.03
N SER A 171 -16.03 -28.77 23.57
CA SER A 171 -16.02 -30.21 23.75
C SER A 171 -17.27 -30.70 24.49
N SER A 172 -17.95 -31.66 23.88
CA SER A 172 -19.00 -32.50 24.46
C SER A 172 -18.56 -33.08 25.81
N GLY A 173 -19.43 -32.94 26.81
CA GLY A 173 -19.05 -33.02 28.23
C GLY A 173 -18.90 -34.40 28.86
N SER A 174 -18.49 -34.39 30.13
CA SER A 174 -19.01 -35.26 31.17
C SER A 174 -18.75 -34.66 32.55
N SER A 175 -19.82 -34.55 33.32
CA SER A 175 -19.86 -34.29 34.74
C SER A 175 -19.11 -35.37 35.53
N ALA A 176 -18.35 -34.97 36.54
CA ALA A 176 -18.16 -35.75 37.76
C ALA A 176 -18.13 -34.81 38.95
N THR A 177 -19.15 -34.96 39.77
CA THR A 177 -19.46 -34.26 41.01
C THR A 177 -18.30 -34.33 42.00
N ALA A 178 -17.99 -33.18 42.61
CA ALA A 178 -17.13 -33.06 43.76
C ALA A 178 -17.70 -33.81 44.98
N THR A 179 -16.84 -34.52 45.72
CA THR A 179 -17.01 -34.66 47.17
C THR A 179 -15.71 -34.38 47.91
N VAL A 180 -15.92 -33.73 49.04
CA VAL A 180 -15.04 -32.93 49.89
C VAL A 180 -13.98 -33.76 50.63
N ALA A 181 -12.76 -33.22 50.77
CA ALA A 181 -12.09 -33.08 52.08
C ALA A 181 -10.96 -32.05 51.98
N ALA A 182 -11.05 -31.01 52.79
CA ALA A 182 -10.12 -29.90 52.91
C ALA A 182 -8.88 -30.26 53.75
N ALA A 183 -7.74 -29.64 53.43
CA ALA A 183 -7.02 -28.70 54.31
C ALA A 183 -5.76 -28.14 53.62
N ASP A 184 -5.76 -26.82 53.35
CA ASP A 184 -4.73 -25.75 53.44
C ASP A 184 -3.25 -25.99 53.04
N PRO A 185 -2.46 -24.97 52.59
CA PRO A 185 -2.47 -23.55 53.03
C PRO A 185 -2.13 -22.46 51.97
N VAL A 186 -2.09 -21.17 52.39
CA VAL A 186 -1.79 -19.98 51.55
C VAL A 186 -0.69 -19.08 52.18
N THR A 187 0.44 -18.96 51.46
CA THR A 187 1.35 -17.81 51.10
C THR A 187 1.82 -16.73 52.14
N PRO A 188 2.71 -15.75 51.80
CA PRO A 188 3.62 -15.58 50.64
C PRO A 188 5.08 -15.17 50.99
N ALA A 189 6.01 -15.29 50.03
CA ALA A 189 7.27 -14.54 50.03
C ALA A 189 7.72 -14.16 48.60
N SER A 190 8.34 -12.99 48.52
CA SER A 190 8.83 -12.19 47.39
C SER A 190 9.99 -12.78 46.57
N SER A 191 10.12 -12.33 45.30
CA SER A 191 11.34 -11.81 44.62
C SER A 191 11.44 -12.17 43.12
N ALA A 192 12.33 -11.48 42.42
CA ALA A 192 12.27 -11.15 40.99
C ALA A 192 13.09 -12.04 40.03
N SER A 193 12.65 -12.00 38.76
CA SER A 193 13.40 -12.05 37.48
C SER A 193 13.94 -13.37 36.89
N SER A 194 13.75 -13.43 35.56
CA SER A 194 14.44 -14.20 34.50
C SER A 194 13.83 -15.53 33.99
N ASN A 195 13.58 -15.48 32.67
CA ASN A 195 13.57 -16.51 31.61
C ASN A 195 12.75 -17.81 31.70
N SER A 196 11.82 -17.91 30.73
CA SER A 196 11.41 -19.06 29.89
C SER A 196 11.27 -20.45 30.52
N THR A 197 10.07 -21.05 30.43
CA THR A 197 9.88 -22.32 29.69
C THR A 197 8.40 -22.66 29.47
N ALA A 198 8.10 -23.12 28.25
CA ALA A 198 6.96 -23.96 27.91
C ALA A 198 7.17 -25.40 28.41
N SER A 199 6.09 -26.18 28.53
CA SER A 199 5.97 -27.61 28.16
C SER A 199 4.70 -28.20 28.82
N ASN A 200 3.95 -29.13 28.22
CA ASN A 200 4.18 -30.04 27.08
C ASN A 200 2.86 -30.13 26.29
N SER A 201 2.85 -30.01 24.97
CA SER A 201 3.48 -30.96 24.03
C SER A 201 4.08 -30.28 22.78
N SER A 202 5.36 -30.60 22.50
CA SER A 202 6.16 -30.40 21.28
C SER A 202 6.00 -29.06 20.50
N ALA A 203 7.00 -28.17 20.64
CA ALA A 203 7.09 -26.92 19.89
C ALA A 203 7.12 -27.15 18.37
N SER A 204 6.06 -26.77 17.66
CA SER A 204 6.05 -26.81 16.21
C SER A 204 6.86 -25.64 15.64
N ASN A 205 7.95 -25.94 14.91
CA ASN A 205 8.68 -24.99 14.05
C ASN A 205 7.85 -24.62 12.81
N MET A 206 6.62 -24.15 13.02
CA MET A 206 5.64 -23.85 12.00
C MET A 206 5.43 -22.34 11.89
N TYR A 207 5.39 -21.85 10.66
CA TYR A 207 4.94 -20.50 10.31
C TYR A 207 3.77 -20.62 9.34
N CYS A 208 2.72 -19.82 9.54
CA CYS A 208 1.63 -19.68 8.59
C CYS A 208 1.45 -18.20 8.23
N SER A 209 1.15 -17.93 6.96
CA SER A 209 1.14 -16.57 6.38
C SER A 209 0.02 -15.69 6.91
N ASP A 210 -1.09 -16.30 7.32
CA ASP A 210 -2.34 -15.66 7.70
C ASP A 210 -3.16 -16.62 8.57
N SER A 211 -4.26 -16.11 9.12
CA SER A 211 -5.20 -16.88 9.94
C SER A 211 -5.87 -18.02 9.18
N SER A 212 -6.00 -17.91 7.85
CA SER A 212 -6.55 -18.95 6.98
C SER A 212 -5.51 -20.03 6.63
N ASN A 213 -4.28 -19.89 7.14
CA ASN A 213 -3.16 -20.78 6.89
C ASN A 213 -2.92 -21.00 5.38
N SER A 214 -3.09 -19.93 4.58
CA SER A 214 -3.07 -20.00 3.12
C SER A 214 -1.75 -20.55 2.57
N TYR A 215 -0.67 -20.25 3.28
CA TYR A 215 0.63 -20.89 3.14
C TYR A 215 1.16 -21.20 4.53
N CYS A 216 1.66 -22.42 4.73
CA CYS A 216 2.44 -22.75 5.90
C CYS A 216 3.77 -23.41 5.55
N PHE A 217 4.75 -23.08 6.37
CA PHE A 217 6.10 -23.58 6.35
C PHE A 217 6.39 -24.32 7.65
N GLN A 218 6.98 -25.50 7.56
CA GLN A 218 7.50 -26.25 8.71
C GLN A 218 8.96 -26.64 8.47
N ALA A 219 9.79 -26.56 9.50
CA ALA A 219 11.18 -27.01 9.45
C ALA A 219 11.53 -27.93 10.62
N GLU A 220 12.09 -29.09 10.31
CA GLU A 220 12.56 -30.07 11.28
C GLU A 220 14.04 -30.37 11.07
N LEU A 221 14.85 -30.24 12.13
CA LEU A 221 16.27 -30.59 12.09
C LEU A 221 16.42 -32.09 12.38
N ASP A 222 17.23 -32.78 11.58
CA ASP A 222 17.53 -34.19 11.84
C ASP A 222 18.30 -34.39 13.16
N ALA A 223 18.25 -35.61 13.71
CA ALA A 223 18.91 -35.93 14.96
C ALA A 223 20.44 -35.70 14.94
N ALA A 224 21.06 -35.86 13.76
CA ALA A 224 22.48 -35.65 13.54
C ALA A 224 22.88 -34.17 13.32
N LYS A 225 21.90 -33.26 13.17
CA LYS A 225 22.08 -31.84 12.83
C LYS A 225 22.83 -31.61 11.51
N THR A 226 22.66 -32.51 10.56
CA THR A 226 23.29 -32.46 9.23
C THR A 226 22.33 -31.97 8.15
N THR A 227 21.04 -32.20 8.31
CA THR A 227 20.01 -31.87 7.33
C THR A 227 18.77 -31.27 7.99
N VAL A 228 18.08 -30.41 7.25
CA VAL A 228 16.81 -29.79 7.67
C VAL A 228 15.76 -30.21 6.68
N THR A 229 14.71 -30.85 7.18
CA THR A 229 13.51 -31.19 6.40
C THR A 229 12.57 -29.99 6.41
N ILE A 230 12.23 -29.51 5.22
CA ILE A 230 11.25 -28.45 5.01
C ILE A 230 9.98 -29.08 4.44
N THR A 231 8.85 -28.74 5.03
CA THR A 231 7.52 -29.09 4.51
C THR A 231 6.77 -27.80 4.16
N LEU A 232 6.42 -27.67 2.88
CA LEU A 232 5.57 -26.59 2.38
C LEU A 232 4.16 -27.13 2.21
N GLN A 233 3.17 -26.31 2.58
CA GLN A 233 1.76 -26.62 2.36
C GLN A 233 0.99 -25.35 2.07
N THR A 234 -0.04 -25.45 1.23
CA THR A 234 -0.84 -24.30 0.81
C THR A 234 -2.25 -24.71 0.46
N ILE A 235 -3.19 -23.78 0.63
CA ILE A 235 -4.57 -23.93 0.16
C ILE A 235 -4.69 -23.74 -1.37
N SER A 236 -3.62 -23.34 -2.06
CA SER A 236 -3.60 -23.14 -3.50
C SER A 236 -3.13 -24.37 -4.26
N ALA A 237 -3.74 -24.68 -5.40
CA ALA A 237 -3.46 -25.91 -6.16
C ALA A 237 -2.30 -25.79 -7.16
N GLY A 238 -1.76 -24.60 -7.39
CA GLY A 238 -0.80 -24.33 -8.46
C GLY A 238 0.64 -24.66 -8.08
N TRP A 239 1.25 -23.78 -7.31
CA TRP A 239 2.62 -23.94 -6.81
C TRP A 239 2.82 -23.20 -5.48
N ALA A 240 3.83 -23.61 -4.72
CA ALA A 240 4.26 -22.98 -3.48
C ALA A 240 5.79 -22.87 -3.47
N GLY A 241 6.31 -21.76 -2.97
CA GLY A 241 7.73 -21.46 -2.97
C GLY A 241 8.24 -20.99 -1.61
N VAL A 242 9.51 -21.27 -1.36
CA VAL A 242 10.26 -20.71 -0.24
C VAL A 242 11.66 -20.27 -0.71
N GLY A 243 12.09 -19.08 -0.28
CA GLY A 243 13.47 -18.64 -0.41
C GLY A 243 14.17 -18.66 0.93
N VAL A 244 15.36 -19.26 1.01
CA VAL A 244 16.09 -19.48 2.26
C VAL A 244 17.25 -18.49 2.41
N GLY A 245 17.29 -17.78 3.54
CA GLY A 245 18.37 -16.83 3.87
C GLY A 245 18.23 -15.46 3.20
N CYS A 246 17.04 -15.12 2.72
CA CYS A 246 16.77 -13.92 1.92
C CYS A 246 15.63 -13.10 2.53
N SER A 247 15.60 -11.79 2.24
CA SER A 247 14.54 -10.87 2.67
C SER A 247 13.80 -10.21 1.49
N SER A 248 14.13 -10.60 0.26
CA SER A 248 13.47 -10.17 -0.98
C SER A 248 13.65 -11.24 -2.07
N MET A 249 12.94 -11.10 -3.18
CA MET A 249 12.98 -12.04 -4.31
C MET A 249 14.37 -12.17 -4.97
N VAL A 250 15.28 -11.22 -4.73
CA VAL A 250 16.70 -11.37 -5.11
C VAL A 250 17.34 -12.40 -4.17
N CYS A 251 17.31 -13.65 -4.59
CA CYS A 251 17.64 -14.79 -3.73
C CYS A 251 18.31 -15.91 -4.52
N ALA A 252 19.39 -16.47 -3.97
CA ALA A 252 20.16 -17.54 -4.60
C ALA A 252 19.54 -18.95 -4.38
N ASN A 253 18.76 -19.12 -3.32
CA ASN A 253 18.23 -20.41 -2.89
C ASN A 253 16.70 -20.36 -2.81
N ILE A 254 16.03 -20.43 -3.96
CA ILE A 254 14.57 -20.50 -4.07
C ILE A 254 14.18 -21.94 -4.40
N TYR A 255 13.27 -22.51 -3.64
CA TYR A 255 12.71 -23.83 -3.90
C TYR A 255 11.24 -23.66 -4.23
N VAL A 256 10.84 -24.14 -5.41
CA VAL A 256 9.45 -24.07 -5.89
C VAL A 256 8.92 -25.48 -6.05
N GLY A 257 7.77 -25.75 -5.46
CA GLY A 257 7.13 -27.06 -5.46
C GLY A 257 5.71 -27.06 -6.01
N TRP A 258 5.36 -28.17 -6.64
CA TRP A 258 4.04 -28.43 -7.22
C TRP A 258 3.82 -29.95 -7.39
N LEU A 259 2.63 -30.34 -7.82
CA LEU A 259 2.31 -31.73 -8.18
C LEU A 259 2.44 -31.92 -9.70
N ALA A 260 3.14 -32.98 -10.12
CA ALA A 260 3.14 -33.42 -11.50
C ALA A 260 1.77 -33.97 -11.92
N ALA A 261 1.54 -34.16 -13.22
CA ALA A 261 0.27 -34.67 -13.76
C ALA A 261 -0.14 -36.05 -13.22
N ASN A 262 0.83 -36.84 -12.74
CA ASN A 262 0.61 -38.15 -12.11
C ASN A 262 0.42 -38.07 -10.58
N GLY A 263 0.32 -36.87 -10.01
CA GLY A 263 0.19 -36.63 -8.57
C GLY A 263 1.49 -36.73 -7.77
N SER A 264 2.63 -37.01 -8.41
CA SER A 264 3.93 -37.03 -7.71
C SER A 264 4.41 -35.63 -7.38
N SER A 265 5.04 -35.47 -6.21
CA SER A 265 5.64 -34.20 -5.82
C SER A 265 6.84 -33.85 -6.70
N VAL A 266 6.98 -32.55 -7.02
CA VAL A 266 8.13 -31.98 -7.72
C VAL A 266 8.67 -30.81 -6.92
N ILE A 267 10.00 -30.71 -6.83
CA ILE A 267 10.72 -29.54 -6.31
C ILE A 267 11.73 -29.12 -7.37
N SER A 268 11.80 -27.82 -7.65
CA SER A 268 12.78 -27.17 -8.52
C SER A 268 13.55 -26.12 -7.75
N GLN A 269 14.88 -26.25 -7.70
CA GLN A 269 15.76 -25.25 -7.12
C GLN A 269 16.10 -24.18 -8.16
N ARG A 270 15.96 -22.91 -7.77
CA ARG A 270 16.08 -21.75 -8.63
C ARG A 270 16.83 -20.60 -7.97
N SER A 271 17.29 -19.67 -8.79
CA SER A 271 17.90 -18.41 -8.38
C SER A 271 17.26 -17.21 -9.08
N ALA A 272 17.19 -16.07 -8.42
CA ALA A 272 16.67 -14.83 -8.98
C ALA A 272 17.56 -13.63 -8.65
N SER A 273 17.79 -12.78 -9.65
CA SER A 273 18.55 -11.51 -9.53
C SER A 273 17.65 -10.28 -9.42
N GLY A 274 16.32 -10.46 -9.45
CA GLY A 274 15.32 -9.40 -9.46
C GLY A 274 13.90 -9.95 -9.32
N HIS A 275 12.90 -9.10 -9.62
CA HIS A 275 11.47 -9.47 -9.63
C HIS A 275 11.04 -10.08 -10.96
N SER A 276 11.76 -11.12 -11.41
CA SER A 276 11.49 -11.85 -12.65
C SER A 276 11.48 -13.35 -12.40
N LEU A 277 10.97 -14.13 -13.37
CA LEU A 277 10.89 -15.59 -13.27
C LEU A 277 12.26 -16.18 -12.84
N PRO A 278 12.34 -16.87 -11.69
CA PRO A 278 13.61 -17.45 -11.24
C PRO A 278 14.13 -18.51 -12.22
N THR A 279 15.44 -18.47 -12.47
CA THR A 279 16.14 -19.39 -13.38
C THR A 279 16.47 -20.69 -12.67
N LEU A 280 16.40 -21.83 -13.38
CA LEU A 280 16.79 -23.14 -12.84
C LEU A 280 18.27 -23.11 -12.41
N SER A 281 18.55 -23.55 -11.20
CA SER A 281 19.92 -23.65 -10.68
C SER A 281 20.69 -24.75 -11.41
N ALA A 282 21.92 -24.47 -11.83
CA ALA A 282 22.80 -25.44 -12.48
C ALA A 282 23.26 -26.58 -11.55
N THR A 283 23.15 -26.37 -10.23
CA THR A 283 23.43 -27.36 -9.20
C THR A 283 22.24 -27.48 -8.26
N SER A 284 21.87 -28.71 -7.95
CA SER A 284 20.79 -29.04 -7.01
C SER A 284 21.42 -29.44 -5.68
N ASN A 285 21.03 -28.78 -4.60
CA ASN A 285 21.43 -29.09 -3.23
C ASN A 285 20.21 -29.29 -2.34
N TYR A 286 19.40 -30.27 -2.72
CA TYR A 286 18.25 -30.76 -1.97
C TYR A 286 18.03 -32.24 -2.26
N ASN A 287 17.29 -32.92 -1.39
CA ASN A 287 16.80 -34.27 -1.61
C ASN A 287 15.28 -34.30 -1.39
N LEU A 288 14.52 -34.66 -2.44
CA LEU A 288 13.07 -34.78 -2.40
C LEU A 288 12.65 -36.01 -1.59
N LEU A 289 11.71 -35.85 -0.65
CA LEU A 289 11.16 -36.98 0.09
C LEU A 289 9.96 -37.57 -0.67
N ALA A 290 9.85 -38.90 -0.66
CA ALA A 290 8.74 -39.61 -1.31
C ALA A 290 7.38 -39.38 -0.60
N SER A 291 7.41 -39.04 0.69
CA SER A 291 6.24 -38.75 1.51
C SER A 291 6.58 -37.71 2.58
N ASN A 292 5.57 -37.04 3.13
CA ASN A 292 5.77 -36.17 4.29
C ASN A 292 6.25 -36.99 5.51
N PRO A 293 7.10 -36.41 6.37
CA PRO A 293 7.47 -37.05 7.61
C PRO A 293 6.26 -37.14 8.55
N SER A 294 6.18 -38.20 9.36
CA SER A 294 5.04 -38.43 10.27
C SER A 294 4.92 -37.36 11.37
N THR A 295 5.99 -36.61 11.60
CA THR A 295 6.10 -35.48 12.54
C THR A 295 5.57 -34.17 11.97
N ALA A 296 5.38 -34.06 10.64
CA ALA A 296 4.82 -32.85 10.03
C ALA A 296 3.31 -32.75 10.28
N SER A 297 2.86 -31.60 10.79
CA SER A 297 1.44 -31.31 10.94
C SER A 297 0.88 -30.79 9.62
N ILE A 298 0.18 -31.64 8.88
CA ILE A 298 -0.44 -31.28 7.61
C ILE A 298 -1.86 -30.78 7.85
N LEU A 299 -2.17 -29.55 7.43
CA LEU A 299 -3.50 -28.97 7.57
C LEU A 299 -4.46 -29.63 6.57
N SER A 300 -5.67 -29.94 7.02
CA SER A 300 -6.73 -30.52 6.19
C SER A 300 -7.19 -29.60 5.05
N THR A 301 -6.98 -28.29 5.20
CA THR A 301 -7.26 -27.26 4.17
C THR A 301 -6.23 -27.22 3.05
N SER A 302 -5.09 -27.89 3.23
CA SER A 302 -4.01 -27.91 2.25
C SER A 302 -4.43 -28.65 0.98
N LYS A 303 -4.28 -28.02 -0.19
CA LYS A 303 -4.51 -28.65 -1.49
C LYS A 303 -3.34 -29.55 -1.90
N PHE A 304 -2.13 -29.21 -1.49
CA PHE A 304 -0.98 -30.08 -1.62
C PHE A 304 0.10 -29.72 -0.59
N SER A 305 0.94 -30.70 -0.30
CA SER A 305 2.12 -30.54 0.54
C SER A 305 3.32 -31.19 -0.12
N VAL A 306 4.49 -30.59 0.04
CA VAL A 306 5.74 -31.14 -0.48
C VAL A 306 6.83 -31.06 0.58
N SER A 307 7.57 -32.15 0.74
CA SER A 307 8.66 -32.26 1.72
C SER A 307 9.99 -32.54 1.02
N PHE A 308 11.03 -31.82 1.41
CA PHE A 308 12.39 -31.99 0.90
C PHE A 308 13.41 -31.63 1.98
N SER A 309 14.61 -32.18 1.87
CA SER A 309 15.70 -31.92 2.80
C SER A 309 16.81 -31.08 2.15
N ILE A 310 17.39 -30.17 2.93
CA ILE A 310 18.53 -29.34 2.55
C ILE A 310 19.65 -29.46 3.60
N PRO A 311 20.91 -29.14 3.28
CA PRO A 311 21.99 -29.15 4.26
C PRO A 311 21.72 -28.16 5.40
N ALA A 312 22.06 -28.54 6.64
CA ALA A 312 21.91 -27.66 7.80
C ALA A 312 22.71 -26.35 7.69
N ALA A 313 23.80 -26.34 6.90
CA ALA A 313 24.59 -25.14 6.61
C ALA A 313 23.81 -24.04 5.87
N SER A 314 22.64 -24.35 5.29
CA SER A 314 21.78 -23.37 4.62
C SER A 314 20.96 -22.50 5.58
N ILE A 315 20.92 -22.82 6.88
CA ILE A 315 20.19 -22.05 7.90
C ILE A 315 21.05 -21.82 9.16
N SER A 316 20.68 -20.82 9.96
CA SER A 316 21.30 -20.62 11.27
C SER A 316 20.73 -21.58 12.31
N LEU A 317 21.59 -22.37 12.95
CA LEU A 317 21.21 -23.30 14.04
C LEU A 317 21.13 -22.62 15.42
N THR A 318 21.59 -21.38 15.55
CA THR A 318 21.67 -20.65 16.82
C THR A 318 20.94 -19.31 16.80
N GLY A 319 20.61 -18.78 15.61
CA GLY A 319 19.92 -17.51 15.44
C GLY A 319 18.72 -17.60 14.50
N SER A 320 18.05 -16.48 14.28
CA SER A 320 16.95 -16.40 13.30
C SER A 320 17.48 -16.44 11.87
N THR A 321 16.81 -17.20 11.02
CA THR A 321 17.01 -17.21 9.57
C THR A 321 15.82 -16.53 8.90
N ASN A 322 16.07 -15.66 7.91
CA ASN A 322 15.02 -15.02 7.13
C ASN A 322 14.57 -15.92 5.98
N PHE A 323 13.28 -15.91 5.74
CA PHE A 323 12.61 -16.63 4.68
C PHE A 323 11.67 -15.71 3.93
N ILE A 324 11.59 -15.91 2.62
CA ILE A 324 10.50 -15.38 1.81
C ILE A 324 9.58 -16.54 1.42
N PHE A 325 8.29 -16.27 1.29
CA PHE A 325 7.35 -17.24 0.76
C PHE A 325 6.52 -16.62 -0.36
N ALA A 326 6.03 -17.49 -1.25
CA ALA A 326 5.02 -17.14 -2.22
C ALA A 326 4.23 -18.38 -2.65
N TYR A 327 3.02 -18.21 -3.14
CA TYR A 327 2.21 -19.28 -3.68
C TYR A 327 1.25 -18.78 -4.77
N SER A 328 0.72 -19.69 -5.58
CA SER A 328 -0.26 -19.38 -6.62
C SER A 328 -1.22 -20.52 -6.87
N ALA A 329 -2.43 -20.17 -7.31
CA ALA A 329 -3.42 -21.13 -7.78
C ALA A 329 -3.14 -21.64 -9.21
N SER A 330 -2.33 -20.91 -9.99
CA SER A 330 -1.99 -21.29 -11.36
C SER A 330 -0.95 -22.41 -11.39
N ALA A 331 -1.30 -23.55 -11.97
CA ALA A 331 -0.39 -24.68 -12.14
C ALA A 331 0.67 -24.41 -13.23
N PRO A 332 1.88 -24.98 -13.12
CA PRO A 332 2.88 -24.86 -14.17
C PRO A 332 2.44 -25.48 -15.49
N SER A 333 2.85 -24.89 -16.62
CA SER A 333 2.41 -25.33 -17.96
C SER A 333 2.93 -26.71 -18.37
N THR A 334 4.09 -27.12 -17.84
CA THR A 334 4.68 -28.45 -18.04
C THR A 334 5.10 -29.07 -16.70
N PRO A 335 4.15 -29.64 -15.93
CA PRO A 335 4.36 -30.05 -14.54
C PRO A 335 5.42 -31.13 -14.31
N SER A 336 5.85 -31.85 -15.35
CA SER A 336 6.91 -32.86 -15.27
C SER A 336 8.33 -32.31 -15.45
N SER A 337 8.47 -31.05 -15.88
CA SER A 337 9.78 -30.43 -16.16
C SER A 337 10.23 -29.52 -15.02
N LEU A 338 11.47 -29.71 -14.53
CA LEU A 338 12.06 -28.85 -13.50
C LEU A 338 12.30 -27.41 -13.99
N SER A 339 12.44 -27.19 -15.29
CA SER A 339 12.66 -25.89 -15.92
C SER A 339 11.37 -25.18 -16.37
N THR A 340 10.20 -25.74 -16.05
CA THR A 340 8.90 -25.19 -16.46
C THR A 340 8.70 -23.75 -15.99
N SER A 341 7.93 -22.96 -16.74
CA SER A 341 7.54 -21.62 -16.31
C SER A 341 6.51 -21.72 -15.19
N VAL A 342 6.64 -20.88 -14.17
CA VAL A 342 5.64 -20.73 -13.11
C VAL A 342 5.06 -19.33 -13.18
N ASP A 343 3.74 -19.23 -13.04
CA ASP A 343 3.05 -17.94 -13.08
C ASP A 343 3.37 -17.10 -11.84
N GLN A 344 3.21 -15.78 -11.94
CA GLN A 344 3.39 -14.87 -10.83
C GLN A 344 2.38 -15.19 -9.69
N HIS A 345 2.83 -15.04 -8.44
CA HIS A 345 1.96 -15.10 -7.27
C HIS A 345 1.04 -13.87 -7.21
N GLY A 346 -0.11 -13.98 -6.55
CA GLY A 346 -1.04 -12.86 -6.35
C GLY A 346 -0.51 -11.77 -5.39
N ASP A 347 -1.19 -10.63 -5.34
CA ASP A 347 -0.78 -9.43 -4.58
C ASP A 347 -0.71 -9.62 -3.06
N ASN A 348 -1.38 -10.64 -2.52
CA ASN A 348 -1.36 -11.00 -1.09
C ASN A 348 -0.78 -12.41 -0.85
N ALA A 349 -0.29 -13.08 -1.89
CA ALA A 349 0.17 -14.47 -1.83
C ALA A 349 1.69 -14.57 -1.69
N TYR A 350 2.31 -13.63 -0.97
CA TYR A 350 3.75 -13.59 -0.70
C TYR A 350 4.04 -12.84 0.59
N GLY A 351 5.24 -13.04 1.13
CA GLY A 351 5.68 -12.29 2.31
C GLY A 351 7.06 -12.71 2.79
N THR A 352 7.47 -12.14 3.92
CA THR A 352 8.76 -12.44 4.57
C THR A 352 8.53 -12.75 6.05
N PHE A 353 9.22 -13.76 6.56
CA PHE A 353 9.22 -14.11 7.96
C PHE A 353 10.63 -14.51 8.41
N SER A 354 10.86 -14.52 9.72
CA SER A 354 12.07 -15.09 10.32
C SER A 354 11.69 -16.27 11.20
N LEU A 355 12.52 -17.29 11.23
CA LEU A 355 12.39 -18.45 12.12
C LEU A 355 13.73 -18.69 12.83
N ASN A 356 13.68 -18.78 14.15
CA ASN A 356 14.75 -19.37 14.94
C ASN A 356 14.43 -20.86 15.15
N ILE A 357 15.16 -21.75 14.47
CA ILE A 357 14.90 -23.19 14.50
C ILE A 357 15.20 -23.82 15.87
N ALA A 358 16.07 -23.21 16.68
CA ALA A 358 16.39 -23.70 18.01
C ALA A 358 15.29 -23.39 19.03
N THR A 359 14.58 -22.28 18.86
CA THR A 359 13.52 -21.83 19.79
C THR A 359 12.10 -22.00 19.24
N GLY A 360 11.95 -22.36 17.97
CA GLY A 360 10.67 -22.37 17.25
C GLY A 360 10.00 -20.99 17.11
N LYS A 361 10.74 -19.90 17.39
CA LYS A 361 10.16 -18.56 17.37
C LYS A 361 10.08 -18.06 15.93
N THR A 362 8.87 -17.72 15.50
CA THR A 362 8.60 -17.11 14.20
C THR A 362 8.24 -15.63 14.37
N THR A 363 8.64 -14.80 13.42
CA THR A 363 8.26 -13.38 13.37
C THR A 363 8.00 -12.95 11.94
N THR A 364 6.85 -12.34 11.65
CA THR A 364 6.63 -11.69 10.36
C THR A 364 7.59 -10.51 10.22
N VAL A 365 8.36 -10.47 9.12
CA VAL A 365 9.31 -9.40 8.84
C VAL A 365 8.63 -8.45 7.86
N SER A 366 8.05 -7.37 8.39
CA SER A 366 7.42 -6.34 7.55
C SER A 366 8.51 -5.45 6.95
N ASN A 367 8.86 -5.72 5.69
CA ASN A 367 9.71 -4.86 4.86
C ASN A 367 8.89 -4.19 3.75
N SER A 368 7.71 -3.64 4.07
CA SER A 368 6.96 -2.86 3.10
C SER A 368 7.47 -1.42 3.07
N VAL A 369 8.22 -1.08 2.02
CA VAL A 369 8.50 0.33 1.70
C VAL A 369 7.17 0.97 1.30
N ASN A 370 6.69 1.93 2.09
CA ASN A 370 5.41 2.59 1.82
C ASN A 370 5.58 3.65 0.72
N TYR A 371 5.52 3.21 -0.53
CA TYR A 371 5.68 4.09 -1.70
C TYR A 371 4.63 5.22 -1.75
N LYS A 372 3.41 4.98 -1.24
CA LYS A 372 2.36 6.01 -1.13
C LYS A 372 2.75 7.13 -0.16
N LEU A 373 3.36 6.79 0.97
CA LEU A 373 3.89 7.76 1.93
C LEU A 373 5.06 8.57 1.34
N ILE A 374 5.95 7.91 0.60
CA ILE A 374 7.06 8.58 -0.09
C ILE A 374 6.53 9.59 -1.12
N HIS A 375 5.54 9.19 -1.94
CA HIS A 375 4.87 10.08 -2.88
C HIS A 375 4.29 11.32 -2.18
N GLY A 376 3.46 11.14 -1.15
CA GLY A 376 2.84 12.26 -0.44
C GLY A 376 3.86 13.21 0.21
N THR A 377 4.94 12.66 0.78
CA THR A 377 6.00 13.46 1.40
C THR A 377 6.77 14.29 0.37
N LEU A 378 7.13 13.69 -0.77
CA LEU A 378 7.81 14.41 -1.85
C LEU A 378 6.91 15.50 -2.46
N MET A 379 5.61 15.23 -2.62
CA MET A 379 4.65 16.24 -3.11
C MET A 379 4.51 17.41 -2.11
N PHE A 380 4.48 17.14 -0.81
CA PHE A 380 4.44 18.19 0.21
C PHE A 380 5.69 19.08 0.19
N VAL A 381 6.88 18.50 0.05
CA VAL A 381 8.11 19.31 -0.10
C VAL A 381 8.08 20.12 -1.40
N ALA A 382 7.72 19.48 -2.52
CA ALA A 382 7.71 20.10 -3.83
C ALA A 382 6.67 21.22 -3.98
N TRP A 383 5.49 21.10 -3.37
CA TRP A 383 4.36 22.01 -3.60
C TRP A 383 3.91 22.78 -2.34
N GLY A 384 4.16 22.22 -1.15
CA GLY A 384 3.85 22.84 0.14
C GLY A 384 4.98 23.69 0.73
N VAL A 385 6.22 23.58 0.23
CA VAL A 385 7.39 24.31 0.79
C VAL A 385 8.12 25.11 -0.28
N ILE A 386 8.66 24.45 -1.31
CA ILE A 386 9.54 25.10 -2.29
C ILE A 386 8.87 26.29 -3.02
N PRO A 387 7.58 26.28 -3.39
CA PRO A 387 6.96 27.42 -4.08
C PRO A 387 6.96 28.70 -3.24
N PHE A 388 6.77 28.60 -1.91
CA PHE A 388 6.84 29.76 -1.03
C PHE A 388 8.22 30.41 -1.08
N VAL A 389 9.29 29.60 -0.99
CA VAL A 389 10.68 30.09 -1.08
C VAL A 389 10.95 30.70 -2.48
N SER A 390 10.55 29.99 -3.53
CA SER A 390 10.77 30.41 -4.92
C SER A 390 10.06 31.73 -5.24
N ILE A 391 8.82 31.91 -4.80
CA ILE A 391 8.07 33.16 -4.94
C ILE A 391 8.69 34.27 -4.12
N PHE A 392 9.12 33.99 -2.89
CA PHE A 392 9.76 34.99 -2.02
C PHE A 392 10.99 35.59 -2.68
N VAL A 393 11.88 34.75 -3.24
CA VAL A 393 13.08 35.19 -3.99
C VAL A 393 12.70 36.06 -5.18
N ALA A 394 11.77 35.58 -6.02
CA ALA A 394 11.36 36.30 -7.23
C ALA A 394 10.56 37.58 -6.96
N ARG A 395 9.98 37.74 -5.77
CA ARG A 395 9.18 38.91 -5.41
C ARG A 395 9.97 39.96 -4.66
N TYR A 396 10.78 39.58 -3.68
CA TYR A 396 11.39 40.51 -2.73
C TYR A 396 12.90 40.67 -2.88
N LEU A 397 13.61 39.70 -3.48
CA LEU A 397 15.08 39.68 -3.47
C LEU A 397 15.74 40.06 -4.79
N LYS A 398 14.95 40.40 -5.84
CA LYS A 398 15.47 40.75 -7.18
C LYS A 398 16.54 41.84 -7.15
N ALA A 399 16.28 42.95 -6.44
CA ALA A 399 17.20 44.08 -6.38
C ALA A 399 18.50 43.78 -5.60
N ARG A 400 18.47 42.79 -4.70
CA ARG A 400 19.62 42.44 -3.85
C ARG A 400 20.51 41.38 -4.49
N LEU A 401 19.93 40.50 -5.29
CA LEU A 401 20.63 39.32 -5.83
C LEU A 401 21.09 39.51 -7.28
N GLY A 402 20.71 40.59 -7.98
CA GLY A 402 21.05 40.75 -9.40
C GLY A 402 20.58 39.54 -10.21
N HIS A 403 21.33 39.08 -11.21
CA HIS A 403 20.89 37.94 -12.03
C HIS A 403 20.73 36.61 -11.25
N VAL A 404 21.33 36.49 -10.06
CA VAL A 404 21.24 35.29 -9.22
C VAL A 404 19.79 34.98 -8.81
N TRP A 405 18.91 35.99 -8.65
CA TRP A 405 17.50 35.74 -8.32
C TRP A 405 16.83 34.84 -9.36
N TYR A 406 17.17 35.02 -10.64
CA TYR A 406 16.58 34.26 -11.74
C TYR A 406 17.07 32.83 -11.73
N ILE A 407 18.39 32.63 -11.55
CA ILE A 407 19.00 31.29 -11.46
C ILE A 407 18.41 30.54 -10.26
N THR A 408 18.28 31.19 -9.10
CA THR A 408 17.65 30.59 -7.91
C THR A 408 16.19 30.25 -8.16
N HIS A 409 15.41 31.16 -8.76
CA HIS A 409 13.99 30.90 -9.04
C HIS A 409 13.79 29.74 -10.03
N MET A 410 14.60 29.73 -11.11
CA MET A 410 14.56 28.67 -12.12
C MET A 410 15.02 27.32 -11.56
N SER A 411 16.12 27.28 -10.80
CA SER A 411 16.61 26.05 -10.19
C SER A 411 15.60 25.45 -9.22
N LEU A 412 14.96 26.25 -8.37
CA LEU A 412 13.87 25.78 -7.50
C LEU A 412 12.68 25.25 -8.32
N GLY A 413 12.34 25.89 -9.44
CA GLY A 413 11.31 25.38 -10.36
C GLY A 413 11.67 24.02 -10.98
N ILE A 414 12.93 23.82 -11.37
CA ILE A 414 13.44 22.53 -11.86
C ILE A 414 13.45 21.48 -10.74
N THR A 415 13.80 21.85 -9.51
CA THR A 415 13.73 20.94 -8.35
C THR A 415 12.31 20.46 -8.10
N ILE A 416 11.30 21.33 -8.20
CA ILE A 416 9.89 20.95 -8.10
C ILE A 416 9.54 19.92 -9.17
N LEU A 417 9.96 20.13 -10.42
CA LEU A 417 9.75 19.17 -11.52
C LEU A 417 10.36 17.81 -11.22
N ILE A 418 11.64 17.76 -10.84
CA ILE A 418 12.35 16.51 -10.57
C ILE A 418 11.69 15.77 -9.39
N ALA A 419 11.40 16.47 -8.29
CA ALA A 419 10.75 15.87 -7.12
C ALA A 419 9.36 15.32 -7.46
N THR A 420 8.57 16.05 -8.26
CA THR A 420 7.25 15.61 -8.71
C THR A 420 7.34 14.37 -9.61
N VAL A 421 8.33 14.32 -10.52
CA VAL A 421 8.56 13.14 -11.38
C VAL A 421 8.97 11.91 -10.55
N ILE A 422 9.89 12.07 -9.59
CA ILE A 422 10.30 10.98 -8.70
C ILE A 422 9.12 10.48 -7.86
N ALA A 423 8.32 11.40 -7.32
CA ALA A 423 7.11 11.06 -6.57
C ALA A 423 6.08 10.32 -7.44
N LEU A 424 5.96 10.69 -8.72
CA LEU A 424 5.11 9.99 -9.67
C LEU A 424 5.63 8.57 -9.96
N VAL A 425 6.95 8.37 -10.09
CA VAL A 425 7.52 7.02 -10.24
C VAL A 425 7.18 6.14 -9.02
N PHE A 426 7.32 6.66 -7.80
CA PHE A 426 7.02 5.88 -6.60
C PHE A 426 5.55 5.47 -6.51
N ILE A 427 4.61 6.37 -6.81
CA ILE A 427 3.19 5.99 -6.77
C ILE A 427 2.86 4.97 -7.87
N GLU A 428 3.48 5.07 -9.05
CA GLU A 428 3.29 4.10 -10.12
C GLU A 428 3.85 2.72 -9.80
N LEU A 429 4.96 2.64 -9.04
CA LEU A 429 5.48 1.38 -8.52
C LEU A 429 4.55 0.75 -7.46
N SER A 430 3.62 1.52 -6.89
CA SER A 430 2.72 1.05 -5.82
C SER A 430 1.35 0.53 -6.30
N ILE A 431 0.96 0.85 -7.53
CA ILE A 431 -0.33 0.47 -8.11
C ILE A 431 -0.06 -0.66 -9.14
N PRO A 432 -0.90 -1.70 -9.26
CA PRO A 432 -0.84 -2.68 -10.36
C PRO A 432 -1.73 -2.26 -11.55
N GLY A 433 -1.46 -2.77 -12.77
CA GLY A 433 -2.27 -2.51 -13.98
C GLY A 433 -1.54 -1.76 -15.11
N SER A 434 -2.25 -1.41 -16.18
CA SER A 434 -1.72 -0.63 -17.32
C SER A 434 -1.78 0.88 -17.07
N LEU A 435 -0.91 1.64 -17.74
CA LEU A 435 -0.77 3.10 -17.55
C LEU A 435 -2.12 3.85 -17.69
N SER A 436 -2.98 3.41 -18.61
CA SER A 436 -4.30 4.02 -18.85
C SER A 436 -5.28 3.84 -17.68
N VAL A 437 -5.17 2.77 -16.91
CA VAL A 437 -6.00 2.51 -15.73
C VAL A 437 -5.52 3.33 -14.53
N ARG A 438 -4.20 3.53 -14.39
CA ARG A 438 -3.58 4.25 -13.26
C ARG A 438 -3.91 5.74 -13.24
N PHE A 439 -3.80 6.40 -14.40
CA PHE A 439 -4.14 7.82 -14.54
C PHE A 439 -5.66 8.11 -14.59
N ASN A 440 -6.49 7.07 -14.64
CA ASN A 440 -7.97 7.15 -14.63
C ASN A 440 -8.55 6.63 -13.29
N SER A 441 -7.75 6.61 -12.23
CA SER A 441 -8.16 6.00 -10.96
C SER A 441 -8.94 6.95 -10.04
N SER A 442 -8.69 8.26 -10.14
CA SER A 442 -9.30 9.25 -9.25
C SER A 442 -9.22 10.65 -9.84
N ILE A 443 -10.04 11.56 -9.31
CA ILE A 443 -9.95 12.99 -9.62
C ILE A 443 -8.59 13.59 -9.23
N HIS A 444 -7.95 13.07 -8.17
CA HIS A 444 -6.57 13.38 -7.81
C HIS A 444 -5.58 13.01 -8.92
N ALA A 445 -5.65 11.79 -9.45
CA ALA A 445 -4.79 11.35 -10.54
C ALA A 445 -4.96 12.21 -11.80
N TYR A 446 -6.19 12.59 -12.15
CA TYR A 446 -6.45 13.47 -13.29
C TYR A 446 -5.89 14.88 -13.11
N CYS A 447 -6.14 15.49 -11.95
CA CYS A 447 -5.66 16.83 -11.64
C CYS A 447 -4.11 16.85 -11.54
N GLY A 448 -3.52 15.86 -10.88
CA GLY A 448 -2.07 15.70 -10.78
C GLY A 448 -1.41 15.50 -12.15
N ALA A 449 -2.00 14.69 -13.03
CA ALA A 449 -1.53 14.51 -14.41
C ALA A 449 -1.58 15.82 -15.21
N PHE A 450 -2.68 16.58 -15.09
CA PHE A 450 -2.79 17.89 -15.75
C PHE A 450 -1.76 18.90 -15.22
N LEU A 451 -1.49 18.87 -13.92
CA LEU A 451 -0.48 19.71 -13.29
C LEU A 451 0.94 19.37 -13.78
N ILE A 452 1.34 18.09 -13.79
CA ILE A 452 2.70 17.68 -14.14
C ILE A 452 2.97 17.68 -15.66
N PHE A 453 2.01 17.28 -16.50
CA PHE A 453 2.22 17.20 -17.95
C PHE A 453 1.78 18.47 -18.70
N GLY A 454 0.92 19.29 -18.09
CA GLY A 454 0.43 20.52 -18.71
C GLY A 454 1.01 21.77 -18.05
N MET A 455 0.61 22.03 -16.81
CA MET A 455 0.78 23.35 -16.20
C MET A 455 2.23 23.64 -15.78
N LEU A 456 2.93 22.69 -15.16
CA LEU A 456 4.30 22.88 -14.70
C LEU A 456 5.30 23.06 -15.85
N PRO A 457 5.29 22.23 -16.93
CA PRO A 457 6.15 22.46 -18.09
C PRO A 457 5.88 23.82 -18.75
N ALA A 458 4.59 24.19 -18.91
CA ALA A 458 4.23 25.50 -19.45
C ALA A 458 4.79 26.65 -18.61
N GLN A 459 4.75 26.53 -17.28
CA GLN A 459 5.29 27.54 -16.38
C GLN A 459 6.81 27.71 -16.47
N ILE A 460 7.55 26.60 -16.60
CA ILE A 460 9.01 26.60 -16.78
C ILE A 460 9.38 27.23 -18.14
N ILE A 461 8.69 26.82 -19.22
CA ILE A 461 8.92 27.37 -20.56
C ILE A 461 8.65 28.87 -20.58
N LEU A 462 7.54 29.33 -20.01
CA LEU A 462 7.21 30.75 -19.91
C LEU A 462 8.23 31.53 -19.06
N GLY A 463 8.77 30.93 -17.99
CA GLY A 463 9.84 31.51 -17.19
C GLY A 463 11.14 31.68 -17.99
N TYR A 464 11.48 30.70 -18.83
CA TYR A 464 12.61 30.80 -19.75
C TYR A 464 12.40 31.89 -20.81
N ILE A 465 11.24 31.91 -21.47
CA ILE A 465 10.85 32.93 -22.46
C ILE A 465 10.94 34.33 -21.85
N SER A 466 10.43 34.52 -20.63
CA SER A 466 10.44 35.82 -19.94
C SER A 466 11.85 36.37 -19.74
N ASN A 467 12.82 35.50 -19.44
CA ASN A 467 14.23 35.89 -19.31
C ASN A 467 14.92 36.04 -20.67
N HIS A 468 14.66 35.15 -21.62
CA HIS A 468 15.28 35.18 -22.95
C HIS A 468 14.95 36.47 -23.71
N PHE A 469 13.70 36.93 -23.63
CA PHE A 469 13.27 38.19 -24.24
C PHE A 469 13.36 39.40 -23.30
N PHE A 470 14.10 39.27 -22.18
CA PHE A 470 14.27 40.38 -21.26
C PHE A 470 15.10 41.49 -21.92
N SER A 471 14.60 42.73 -21.83
CA SER A 471 15.33 43.93 -22.22
C SER A 471 15.27 44.96 -21.10
N PRO A 472 16.41 45.54 -20.69
CA PRO A 472 16.42 46.59 -19.66
C PRO A 472 15.64 47.84 -20.11
N ASN A 473 15.52 48.10 -21.41
CA ASN A 473 14.88 49.30 -21.95
C ASN A 473 13.36 49.17 -22.13
N ARG A 474 12.73 48.11 -21.61
CA ARG A 474 11.28 47.90 -21.78
C ARG A 474 10.45 48.92 -20.98
N SER A 475 9.45 49.52 -21.64
CA SER A 475 8.55 50.54 -21.08
C SER A 475 7.28 49.99 -20.43
N ARG A 476 6.99 48.70 -20.64
CA ARG A 476 5.86 47.99 -20.02
C ARG A 476 6.18 46.51 -19.84
N VAL A 477 5.48 45.85 -18.93
CA VAL A 477 5.57 44.40 -18.74
C VAL A 477 4.88 43.70 -19.92
N PRO A 478 5.58 42.88 -20.72
CA PRO A 478 5.01 42.21 -21.88
C PRO A 478 3.99 41.14 -21.48
N TRP A 479 3.12 40.75 -22.41
CA TRP A 479 2.00 39.85 -22.11
C TRP A 479 2.46 38.44 -21.68
N TRP A 480 3.60 37.93 -22.14
CA TRP A 480 4.09 36.59 -21.74
C TRP A 480 4.59 36.56 -20.28
N ASP A 481 5.26 37.62 -19.81
CA ASP A 481 5.55 37.81 -18.38
C ASP A 481 4.22 37.84 -17.60
N GLN A 482 3.18 38.45 -18.21
CA GLN A 482 1.85 38.49 -17.61
C GLN A 482 1.07 37.17 -17.68
N VAL A 483 1.46 36.22 -18.53
CA VAL A 483 0.88 34.87 -18.48
C VAL A 483 1.63 34.07 -17.43
N HIS A 484 2.96 34.17 -17.38
CA HIS A 484 3.81 33.49 -16.41
C HIS A 484 3.42 33.75 -14.95
N TRP A 485 3.21 35.01 -14.55
CA TRP A 485 2.87 35.33 -13.16
C TRP A 485 1.44 34.89 -12.74
N TRP A 486 0.47 34.79 -13.66
CA TRP A 486 -0.91 34.42 -13.37
C TRP A 486 -1.07 32.92 -13.42
N LEU A 487 -0.47 32.26 -14.42
CA LEU A 487 -0.35 30.81 -14.47
C LEU A 487 0.37 30.31 -13.21
N GLY A 488 1.50 30.91 -12.83
CA GLY A 488 2.23 30.53 -11.62
C GLY A 488 1.39 30.61 -10.33
N ARG A 489 0.60 31.68 -10.16
CA ARG A 489 -0.33 31.79 -9.02
C ARG A 489 -1.39 30.70 -9.04
N PHE A 490 -1.97 30.46 -10.21
CA PHE A 490 -2.99 29.43 -10.38
C PHE A 490 -2.42 28.03 -10.11
N VAL A 491 -1.24 27.70 -10.65
CA VAL A 491 -0.53 26.43 -10.41
C VAL A 491 -0.34 26.19 -8.91
N VAL A 492 0.09 27.19 -8.15
CA VAL A 492 0.34 27.04 -6.72
C VAL A 492 -0.97 26.76 -5.96
N VAL A 493 -2.03 27.54 -6.19
CA VAL A 493 -3.32 27.29 -5.54
C VAL A 493 -3.91 25.94 -5.96
N PHE A 494 -3.79 25.59 -7.25
CA PHE A 494 -4.23 24.30 -7.78
C PHE A 494 -3.48 23.14 -7.11
N SER A 495 -2.16 23.26 -6.93
CA SER A 495 -1.34 22.27 -6.23
C SER A 495 -1.73 22.08 -4.77
N TRP A 496 -2.20 23.13 -4.09
CA TRP A 496 -2.71 23.01 -2.72
C TRP A 496 -3.98 22.17 -2.69
N ALA A 497 -4.96 22.49 -3.54
CA ALA A 497 -6.18 21.71 -3.67
C ALA A 497 -5.88 20.24 -4.04
N GLU A 498 -4.93 20.02 -4.95
CA GLU A 498 -4.50 18.69 -5.39
C GLU A 498 -3.89 17.88 -4.23
N MET A 499 -2.99 18.49 -3.44
CA MET A 499 -2.40 17.84 -2.26
C MET A 499 -3.47 17.48 -1.22
N PHE A 500 -4.43 18.38 -0.96
CA PHE A 500 -5.50 18.10 -0.01
C PHE A 500 -6.40 16.96 -0.49
N MET A 501 -6.70 16.92 -1.79
CA MET A 501 -7.43 15.81 -2.40
C MET A 501 -6.64 14.49 -2.33
N GLY A 502 -5.31 14.54 -2.47
CA GLY A 502 -4.43 13.39 -2.23
C GLY A 502 -4.46 12.91 -0.77
N LEU A 503 -4.47 13.84 0.19
CA LEU A 503 -4.61 13.54 1.63
C LEU A 503 -5.97 12.90 1.96
N GLN A 504 -7.05 13.32 1.29
CA GLN A 504 -8.37 12.69 1.41
C GLN A 504 -8.38 11.29 0.79
N LEU A 505 -7.83 11.14 -0.42
CA LEU A 505 -7.73 9.85 -1.09
C LEU A 505 -6.89 8.84 -0.30
N TYR A 506 -5.87 9.31 0.41
CA TYR A 506 -5.04 8.49 1.29
C TYR A 506 -5.75 8.10 2.60
N GLY A 507 -6.86 8.74 2.97
CA GLY A 507 -7.51 8.53 4.27
C GLY A 507 -6.70 9.11 5.44
N SER A 508 -5.99 10.21 5.23
CA SER A 508 -5.14 10.82 6.27
C SER A 508 -5.97 11.31 7.47
N SER A 509 -5.41 11.17 8.67
CA SER A 509 -6.08 11.61 9.90
C SER A 509 -6.29 13.13 9.92
N ILE A 510 -7.31 13.57 10.66
CA ILE A 510 -7.62 14.99 10.82
C ILE A 510 -6.43 15.81 11.34
N VAL A 511 -5.56 15.20 12.14
CA VAL A 511 -4.33 15.84 12.66
C VAL A 511 -3.38 16.18 11.52
N ILE A 512 -3.15 15.26 10.59
CA ILE A 512 -2.27 15.49 9.43
C ILE A 512 -2.85 16.55 8.52
N GLN A 513 -4.17 16.51 8.28
CA GLN A 513 -4.85 17.53 7.49
C GLN A 513 -4.75 18.92 8.14
N ALA A 514 -4.92 19.01 9.46
CA ALA A 514 -4.76 20.26 10.20
C ALA A 514 -3.32 20.80 10.11
N LEU A 515 -2.31 19.95 10.29
CA LEU A 515 -0.90 20.32 10.16
C LEU A 515 -0.56 20.82 8.74
N TYR A 516 -1.15 20.21 7.72
CA TYR A 516 -1.05 20.68 6.34
C TYR A 516 -1.55 22.13 6.18
N PHE A 517 -2.74 22.46 6.70
CA PHE A 517 -3.27 23.83 6.63
C PHE A 517 -2.44 24.82 7.45
N VAL A 518 -1.93 24.41 8.62
CA VAL A 518 -1.01 25.22 9.42
C VAL A 518 0.25 25.53 8.63
N ALA A 519 0.84 24.55 7.95
CA ALA A 519 2.03 24.76 7.13
C ALA A 519 1.78 25.76 5.98
N LEU A 520 0.64 25.65 5.29
CA LEU A 520 0.26 26.63 4.26
C LEU A 520 0.06 28.03 4.84
N ALA A 521 -0.60 28.14 6.00
CA ALA A 521 -0.80 29.41 6.69
C ALA A 521 0.55 30.06 7.07
N CYS A 522 1.51 29.28 7.55
CA CYS A 522 2.87 29.75 7.82
C CYS A 522 3.57 30.25 6.55
N GLY A 523 3.46 29.52 5.43
CA GLY A 523 4.02 29.93 4.15
C GLY A 523 3.43 31.25 3.64
N ILE A 524 2.11 31.41 3.74
CA ILE A 524 1.40 32.65 3.40
C ILE A 524 1.85 33.79 4.32
N ALA A 525 1.92 33.54 5.63
CA ALA A 525 2.38 34.53 6.60
C ALA A 525 3.81 35.00 6.29
N ALA A 526 4.71 34.10 5.89
CA ALA A 526 6.06 34.47 5.45
C ALA A 526 6.06 35.41 4.23
N LEU A 527 5.19 35.15 3.24
CA LEU A 527 5.05 36.03 2.08
C LEU A 527 4.48 37.42 2.45
N VAL A 528 3.53 37.47 3.40
CA VAL A 528 2.95 38.72 3.91
C VAL A 528 3.98 39.52 4.70
N LEU A 529 4.73 38.87 5.60
CA LEU A 529 5.83 39.50 6.33
C LEU A 529 6.89 40.05 5.38
N GLY A 530 7.24 39.28 4.34
CA GLY A 530 8.15 39.74 3.28
C GLY A 530 7.68 41.02 2.60
N HIS A 531 6.36 41.18 2.39
CA HIS A 531 5.81 42.40 1.81
C HIS A 531 6.02 43.63 2.72
N PHE A 532 5.79 43.48 4.02
CA PHE A 532 6.00 44.56 4.99
C PHE A 532 7.49 44.90 5.16
N MET A 533 8.37 43.90 5.12
CA MET A 533 9.81 44.10 5.32
C MET A 533 10.54 44.66 4.10
N PHE A 534 10.17 44.21 2.89
CA PHE A 534 10.92 44.49 1.66
C PHE A 534 10.14 45.33 0.65
N GLY A 535 8.87 45.65 0.91
CA GLY A 535 8.02 46.45 0.04
C GLY A 535 7.28 45.66 -1.04
N GLY A 536 6.74 46.39 -2.02
CA GLY A 536 6.00 45.82 -3.15
C GLY A 536 6.87 45.05 -4.16
N ALA A 537 6.23 44.32 -5.06
CA ALA A 537 6.94 43.62 -6.13
C ALA A 537 7.62 44.61 -7.07
N VAL A 538 8.92 44.46 -7.30
CA VAL A 538 9.68 45.27 -8.26
C VAL A 538 9.58 44.64 -9.65
N HIS A 539 9.00 45.38 -10.59
CA HIS A 539 8.98 45.02 -12.01
C HIS A 539 10.10 45.76 -12.73
N HIS A 540 10.92 45.03 -13.49
CA HIS A 540 11.97 45.63 -14.31
C HIS A 540 11.34 46.39 -15.48
N VAL A 541 11.01 47.66 -15.27
CA VAL A 541 10.53 48.61 -16.29
C VAL A 541 11.38 49.87 -16.13
N LYS A 542 11.69 50.55 -17.24
CA LYS A 542 12.47 51.80 -17.22
C LYS A 542 11.88 52.80 -16.20
N GLY A 543 12.69 53.24 -15.23
CA GLY A 543 12.28 54.17 -14.17
C GLY A 543 11.73 53.53 -12.88
N ALA A 544 11.72 52.20 -12.75
CA ALA A 544 11.36 51.53 -11.50
C ALA A 544 12.48 51.65 -10.44
N ALA A 545 12.11 51.73 -9.15
CA ALA A 545 13.06 51.79 -8.05
C ALA A 545 14.07 50.61 -8.10
N GLY A 546 15.37 50.92 -8.13
CA GLY A 546 16.45 49.97 -8.32
C GLY A 546 17.12 49.98 -9.71
N PHE A 547 16.62 50.80 -10.66
CA PHE A 547 17.22 50.99 -11.98
C PHE A 547 18.33 52.07 -12.01
N GLU A 548 18.40 52.95 -11.02
CA GLU A 548 19.29 54.13 -10.99
C GLU A 548 20.79 53.84 -10.77
N LYS A 549 21.20 52.57 -10.67
CA LYS A 549 22.62 52.22 -10.46
C LYS A 549 23.37 51.69 -11.70
N MET A 550 22.83 51.87 -12.90
CA MET A 550 23.57 51.56 -14.14
C MET A 550 23.88 52.76 -15.04
N ASP A 551 23.38 53.97 -14.73
CA ASP A 551 23.72 55.17 -15.49
C ASP A 551 24.08 56.32 -14.54
N ILE A 552 25.38 56.65 -14.47
CA ILE A 552 26.03 57.98 -14.38
C ILE A 552 27.40 57.85 -13.69
N ASP A 553 28.45 57.85 -14.52
CA ASP A 553 29.69 58.64 -14.37
C ASP A 553 30.54 58.37 -15.64
N GLY A 554 30.78 59.31 -16.56
CA GLY A 554 30.45 60.71 -16.57
C GLY A 554 30.65 61.33 -17.96
N GLY A 555 29.98 62.45 -18.18
CA GLY A 555 30.33 63.40 -19.21
C GLY A 555 31.07 64.57 -18.56
N GLY A 556 32.28 64.90 -19.06
CA GLY A 556 32.92 66.18 -18.76
C GLY A 556 34.44 66.23 -18.85
N GLY A 557 34.99 66.34 -20.07
CA GLY A 557 36.18 67.14 -20.35
C GLY A 557 37.57 66.50 -20.23
N GLY A 558 38.40 66.67 -21.27
CA GLY A 558 39.86 66.57 -21.21
C GLY A 558 40.46 65.45 -22.03
N GLY A 559 41.21 65.79 -23.07
CA GLY A 559 41.79 64.85 -24.05
C GLY A 559 42.84 63.89 -23.50
N GLY A 560 43.00 62.77 -24.21
CA GLY A 560 44.06 61.79 -23.96
C GLY A 560 43.72 60.44 -24.58
N SER A 561 44.30 60.16 -25.75
CA SER A 561 44.28 58.86 -26.41
C SER A 561 44.74 57.74 -25.44
N SER A 562 43.90 56.71 -25.22
CA SER A 562 44.34 55.33 -25.00
C SER A 562 43.18 54.31 -24.97
N ARG A 563 43.40 53.22 -25.71
CA ARG A 563 42.51 52.08 -25.97
C ARG A 563 42.10 51.28 -24.71
N ARG A 564 40.82 50.89 -24.60
CA ARG A 564 40.31 49.66 -23.91
C ARG A 564 39.04 49.21 -24.63
N ARG A 565 39.08 48.27 -25.59
CA ARG A 565 39.10 46.79 -25.50
C ARG A 565 37.84 46.20 -24.84
N ASN A 566 36.84 45.91 -25.69
CA ASN A 566 35.73 44.98 -25.42
C ASN A 566 36.30 43.59 -25.09
N VAL A 567 35.79 42.96 -24.05
CA VAL A 567 35.99 41.53 -23.77
C VAL A 567 34.62 40.90 -23.67
N TYR A 568 34.19 40.31 -24.78
CA TYR A 568 33.32 39.14 -24.80
C TYR A 568 34.28 37.97 -25.01
N GLY A 569 34.23 36.97 -24.14
CA GLY A 569 35.11 35.81 -24.22
C GLY A 569 34.53 34.66 -23.44
N ASP A 570 34.19 33.62 -24.19
CA ASP A 570 33.92 32.24 -23.77
C ASP A 570 34.79 31.77 -22.61
N ASN A 571 34.27 30.82 -21.85
CA ASN A 571 35.00 29.60 -21.48
C ASN A 571 33.99 28.53 -21.02
N ASP A 572 33.74 27.58 -21.90
CA ASP A 572 33.27 26.23 -21.55
C ASP A 572 34.48 25.31 -21.29
N ASP A 573 34.13 24.18 -20.69
CA ASP A 573 34.85 23.27 -19.81
C ASP A 573 36.07 22.48 -20.31
N TYR A 574 36.71 21.94 -19.27
CA TYR A 574 37.69 20.87 -19.13
C TYR A 574 37.48 19.57 -19.96
N ASP A 575 38.62 19.03 -20.38
CA ASP A 575 39.07 17.62 -20.45
C ASP A 575 38.09 16.48 -20.77
N THR A 576 38.36 15.78 -21.88
CA THR A 576 38.33 14.30 -21.95
C THR A 576 39.47 13.77 -22.85
N PRO A 577 39.98 12.54 -22.59
CA PRO A 577 41.32 12.14 -23.01
C PRO A 577 41.39 11.22 -24.25
N ASP A 578 42.58 11.24 -24.85
CA ASP A 578 43.32 10.15 -25.51
C ASP A 578 42.72 9.35 -26.70
N SER A 579 43.37 9.59 -27.85
CA SER A 579 44.25 8.63 -28.55
C SER A 579 43.86 8.08 -29.94
N PHE A 580 44.92 7.94 -30.76
CA PHE A 580 45.12 7.11 -31.95
C PHE A 580 44.70 7.60 -33.36
N ASP A 581 45.66 8.30 -33.98
CA ASP A 581 46.40 8.01 -35.24
C ASP A 581 45.71 7.40 -36.50
N ARG A 582 46.21 7.91 -37.64
CA ARG A 582 46.33 7.35 -39.00
C ARG A 582 45.22 7.53 -40.07
N SER A 583 45.51 8.51 -40.94
CA SER A 583 45.94 8.30 -42.34
C SER A 583 44.96 7.72 -43.38
N LYS A 584 44.65 8.58 -44.38
CA LYS A 584 44.59 8.34 -45.84
C LYS A 584 43.67 7.23 -46.39
N LYS A 585 42.75 7.58 -47.30
CA LYS A 585 42.88 7.53 -48.79
C LYS A 585 41.50 7.49 -49.50
N ASN A 586 41.40 8.29 -50.56
CA ASN A 586 40.78 8.08 -51.88
C ASN A 586 39.55 7.17 -52.06
N GLY A 587 38.61 7.64 -52.88
CA GLY A 587 37.89 6.76 -53.82
C GLY A 587 36.57 7.30 -54.37
N SER A 588 36.63 7.89 -55.57
CA SER A 588 35.50 8.28 -56.42
C SER A 588 34.55 7.15 -56.81
N ALA A 589 33.30 7.50 -57.12
CA ALA A 589 32.52 7.19 -58.35
C ALA A 589 31.02 7.22 -58.03
N GLU A 590 30.26 8.24 -58.44
CA GLU A 590 29.55 8.39 -59.72
C GLU A 590 28.34 7.46 -59.97
N ARG A 591 27.24 8.14 -60.37
CA ARG A 591 26.22 7.78 -61.37
C ARG A 591 24.87 7.13 -60.98
N THR A 592 23.88 8.02 -60.90
CA THR A 592 22.69 8.17 -61.79
C THR A 592 21.58 7.11 -61.90
N LEU A 593 20.36 7.60 -61.57
CA LEU A 593 19.12 7.67 -62.38
C LEU A 593 18.24 6.43 -62.66
N SER A 594 16.95 6.61 -62.30
CA SER A 594 15.77 6.52 -63.18
C SER A 594 14.77 5.34 -63.05
N SER A 595 13.64 5.67 -62.43
CA SER A 595 12.24 5.54 -62.91
C SER A 595 11.42 4.24 -62.79
N SER A 596 10.22 4.44 -62.22
CA SER A 596 8.88 4.17 -62.80
C SER A 596 8.36 2.73 -62.95
N LYS A 597 7.29 2.41 -62.19
CA LYS A 597 6.00 1.81 -62.60
C LYS A 597 5.17 1.50 -61.33
N ARG A 598 3.85 1.49 -61.25
CA ARG A 598 2.70 2.07 -61.97
C ARG A 598 1.48 1.71 -61.09
N ARG A 599 0.48 2.60 -61.01
CA ARG A 599 -0.81 2.38 -60.31
C ARG A 599 -1.86 1.73 -61.22
N ASN A 600 -2.90 1.22 -60.53
CA ASN A 600 -4.31 1.05 -60.90
C ASN A 600 -4.74 -0.21 -61.68
N ASN A 601 -5.69 -0.94 -61.06
CA ASN A 601 -7.00 -1.19 -61.65
C ASN A 601 -8.07 -1.18 -60.54
N GLY A 602 -9.22 -0.59 -60.85
CA GLY A 602 -10.45 -0.65 -60.07
C GLY A 602 -11.64 -0.95 -60.99
N ALA A 603 -12.74 -1.38 -60.36
CA ALA A 603 -14.15 -1.50 -60.81
C ALA A 603 -14.71 -2.79 -60.18
N SER A 604 -15.96 -2.93 -59.73
CA SER A 604 -17.16 -2.09 -59.64
C SER A 604 -18.26 -3.01 -59.07
N VAL A 605 -19.12 -2.49 -58.17
CA VAL A 605 -20.60 -2.69 -58.01
C VAL A 605 -21.19 -4.08 -58.35
N GLY A 606 -22.05 -4.74 -57.57
CA GLY A 606 -22.91 -4.42 -56.45
C GLY A 606 -24.07 -5.45 -56.40
N GLY A 607 -24.88 -5.47 -55.34
CA GLY A 607 -26.20 -6.13 -55.37
C GLY A 607 -26.65 -6.87 -54.11
N ASN A 608 -27.64 -6.27 -53.44
CA ASN A 608 -28.58 -6.78 -52.44
C ASN A 608 -28.93 -8.27 -52.44
N GLY A 609 -29.38 -8.76 -51.27
CA GLY A 609 -30.48 -9.72 -51.22
C GLY A 609 -30.53 -10.57 -49.95
N SER A 610 -31.52 -10.30 -49.11
CA SER A 610 -31.93 -11.04 -47.93
C SER A 610 -32.71 -12.34 -48.26
N ASP A 611 -32.91 -13.13 -47.20
CA ASP A 611 -33.94 -14.16 -46.96
C ASP A 611 -33.73 -15.56 -47.58
N VAL A 612 -33.39 -16.55 -46.72
CA VAL A 612 -34.30 -17.56 -46.14
C VAL A 612 -33.77 -17.99 -44.76
#